data_AF-A0A7L7M7A9-F1
#
_entry.id   AF-A0A7L7M7A9-F1
#
_cell.length_a   1.000
_cell.length_b   1.000
_cell.length_c   1.000
_cell.angle_alpha   90.00
_cell.angle_beta   90.00
_cell.angle_gamma   90.00
#
_symmetry.space_group_name_H-M   'P 1'
#
loop_
_entity.id
_entity.type
_entity.pdbx_description
1 polymer ?
#
loop_
_entity_poly.entity_id
_entity_poly.type
_entity_poly.pdbx_seq_one_letter_code
_entity_poly.pdbx_strand_id
1 'polypeptide(L)'
;MDGAVWVVPPGPDRRRAVVTFGYAGVLVDAVNRAGEVAHLHCAALDPRLTAAQVAALRSFDRLLTVEYNGVQGGFGERLRARHLLDATVHGVRGDIATLVHDRQLAVHGMDPASLRELLTGGDRTGEVAACAGARA
;
A
#
# COMPACT_ATOMS: atom_id res chain seq x y z
N MET A 1 -1.97 20.32 -5.26
CA MET A 1 -3.11 19.46 -5.62
C MET A 1 -3.09 18.38 -4.58
N ASP A 2 -4.05 18.39 -3.66
CA ASP A 2 -3.94 17.59 -2.43
C ASP A 2 -4.98 16.46 -2.43
N GLY A 3 -5.51 16.15 -3.61
CA GLY A 3 -6.54 15.13 -3.79
C GLY A 3 -5.96 13.75 -4.07
N ALA A 4 -6.86 12.84 -4.47
CA ALA A 4 -6.51 11.51 -4.92
C ALA A 4 -7.22 11.21 -6.24
N VAL A 5 -6.59 10.40 -7.08
CA VAL A 5 -7.11 9.97 -8.38
C VAL A 5 -7.19 8.46 -8.43
N TRP A 6 -8.29 7.93 -8.96
CA TRP A 6 -8.36 6.52 -9.29
C TRP A 6 -7.54 6.27 -10.56
N VAL A 7 -6.39 5.63 -10.41
CA VAL A 7 -5.56 5.13 -11.53
C VAL A 7 -6.27 3.94 -12.17
N VAL A 8 -6.78 3.03 -11.33
CA VAL A 8 -7.70 1.96 -11.73
C VAL A 8 -9.00 2.14 -10.93
N PRO A 9 -10.13 2.47 -11.58
CA PRO A 9 -11.37 2.74 -10.87
C PRO A 9 -11.96 1.49 -10.20
N PRO A 10 -12.78 1.67 -9.14
CA PRO A 10 -13.60 0.60 -8.60
C PRO A 10 -14.49 -0.01 -9.71
N GLY A 11 -14.78 -1.30 -9.60
CA GLY A 11 -15.69 -2.00 -10.49
C GLY A 11 -16.47 -3.07 -9.73
N PRO A 12 -17.59 -3.57 -10.29
CA PRO A 12 -18.51 -4.48 -9.60
C PRO A 12 -17.84 -5.77 -9.11
N ASP A 13 -16.84 -6.26 -9.86
CA ASP A 13 -16.15 -7.51 -9.54
C ASP A 13 -14.87 -7.32 -8.70
N ARG A 14 -14.48 -6.07 -8.42
CA ARG A 14 -13.25 -5.78 -7.67
C ARG A 14 -13.53 -5.80 -6.18
N ARG A 15 -13.02 -6.83 -5.51
CA ARG A 15 -13.10 -6.98 -4.04
C ARG A 15 -11.94 -6.36 -3.28
N ARG A 16 -10.91 -5.89 -4.00
CA ARG A 16 -9.65 -5.41 -3.42
C ARG A 16 -9.30 -4.02 -3.93
N ALA A 17 -8.72 -3.23 -3.05
CA ALA A 17 -8.18 -1.92 -3.38
C ALA A 17 -6.82 -1.67 -2.75
N VAL A 18 -6.02 -0.85 -3.45
CA VAL A 18 -4.75 -0.32 -2.97
C VAL A 18 -4.77 1.20 -3.05
N VAL A 19 -4.31 1.84 -1.98
CA VAL A 19 -4.07 3.29 -1.91
C VAL A 19 -2.58 3.53 -1.84
N THR A 20 -2.06 4.44 -2.66
CA THR A 20 -0.63 4.73 -2.74
C THR A 20 -0.34 6.21 -2.57
N PHE A 21 0.87 6.53 -2.12
CA PHE A 21 1.43 7.88 -2.09
C PHE A 21 2.89 7.86 -2.54
N GLY A 22 3.30 8.87 -3.30
CA GLY A 22 4.68 9.02 -3.79
C GLY A 22 5.13 7.86 -4.68
N TYR A 23 6.39 7.44 -4.53
CA TYR A 23 7.01 6.42 -5.38
C TYR A 23 6.32 5.05 -5.34
N ALA A 24 5.58 4.73 -4.26
CA ALA A 24 4.77 3.51 -4.20
C ALA A 24 3.73 3.43 -5.32
N GLY A 25 3.25 4.57 -5.83
CA GLY A 25 2.34 4.60 -6.98
C GLY A 25 2.98 3.97 -8.22
N VAL A 26 4.25 4.27 -8.49
CA VAL A 26 5.00 3.72 -9.63
C VAL A 26 5.19 2.21 -9.50
N LEU A 27 5.55 1.76 -8.29
CA LEU A 27 5.77 0.33 -8.02
C LEU A 27 4.47 -0.47 -8.19
N VAL A 28 3.36 0.02 -7.64
CA VAL A 28 2.05 -0.64 -7.73
C VAL A 28 1.52 -0.62 -9.17
N ASP A 29 1.64 0.50 -9.89
CA ASP A 29 1.22 0.60 -11.28
C ASP A 29 1.96 -0.42 -12.17
N ALA A 30 3.26 -0.59 -11.94
CA ALA A 30 4.08 -1.54 -12.68
C ALA A 30 3.60 -3.00 -12.55
N VAL A 31 3.06 -3.40 -11.39
CA VAL A 31 2.60 -4.77 -11.12
C VAL A 31 1.09 -4.98 -11.32
N ASN A 32 0.30 -3.90 -11.29
CA ASN A 32 -1.16 -3.90 -11.45
C ASN A 32 -1.59 -3.47 -12.87
N ARG A 33 -0.73 -3.63 -13.89
CA ARG A 33 -1.03 -3.22 -15.28
C ARG A 33 -2.30 -3.83 -15.86
N ALA A 34 -2.65 -5.04 -15.42
CA ALA A 34 -3.88 -5.72 -15.83
C ALA A 34 -5.14 -5.14 -15.17
N GLY A 35 -5.01 -4.20 -14.22
CA GLY A 35 -6.12 -3.55 -13.55
C GLY A 35 -6.94 -4.50 -12.66
N GLU A 36 -6.30 -5.52 -12.10
CA GLU A 36 -6.92 -6.55 -11.28
C GLU A 36 -7.42 -5.98 -9.94
N VAL A 37 -6.72 -4.97 -9.42
CA VAL A 37 -7.02 -4.30 -8.15
C VAL A 37 -7.39 -2.84 -8.40
N ALA A 38 -8.40 -2.33 -7.70
CA ALA A 38 -8.71 -0.90 -7.76
C ALA A 38 -7.57 -0.10 -7.12
N HIS A 39 -7.13 0.97 -7.77
CA HIS A 39 -5.91 1.69 -7.36
C HIS A 39 -6.21 3.18 -7.25
N LEU A 40 -6.17 3.69 -6.02
CA LEU A 40 -6.24 5.10 -5.71
C LEU A 40 -4.82 5.64 -5.45
N HIS A 41 -4.42 6.68 -6.18
CA HIS A 41 -3.15 7.38 -5.94
C HIS A 41 -3.40 8.75 -5.32
N CYS A 42 -2.75 9.01 -4.19
CA CYS A 42 -2.83 10.27 -3.47
C CYS A 42 -1.66 11.18 -3.86
N ALA A 43 -1.96 12.43 -4.19
CA ALA A 43 -0.96 13.41 -4.61
C ALA A 43 -0.25 14.11 -3.43
N ALA A 44 -0.72 13.90 -2.20
CA ALA A 44 -0.19 14.52 -0.98
C ALA A 44 -0.14 13.52 0.18
N LEU A 45 0.75 13.79 1.14
CA LEU A 45 0.93 12.98 2.34
C LEU A 45 -0.31 12.98 3.26
N ASP A 46 -1.05 14.08 3.24
CA ASP A 46 -2.34 14.23 3.90
C ASP A 46 -3.41 14.58 2.84
N PRO A 47 -3.91 13.58 2.10
CA PRO A 47 -4.80 13.84 0.98
C PRO A 47 -6.22 14.18 1.46
N ARG A 48 -6.88 15.07 0.74
CA ARG A 48 -8.31 15.36 0.88
C ARG A 48 -9.10 14.39 0.01
N LEU A 49 -9.59 13.31 0.63
CA LEU A 49 -10.51 12.37 -0.02
C LEU A 49 -11.94 12.90 -0.02
N THR A 50 -12.66 12.70 -1.12
CA THR A 50 -14.10 12.99 -1.20
C THR A 50 -14.91 11.94 -0.44
N ALA A 51 -16.13 12.28 -0.04
CA ALA A 51 -17.03 11.31 0.61
C ALA A 51 -17.26 10.05 -0.25
N ALA A 52 -17.37 10.23 -1.58
CA ALA A 52 -17.51 9.11 -2.52
C ALA A 52 -16.28 8.20 -2.55
N GLN A 53 -15.07 8.77 -2.51
CA GLN A 53 -13.83 8.01 -2.42
C GLN A 53 -13.76 7.22 -1.11
N VAL A 54 -14.07 7.86 0.03
CA VAL A 54 -14.07 7.17 1.32
C VAL A 54 -15.11 6.04 1.36
N ALA A 55 -16.32 6.28 0.85
CA ALA A 55 -17.36 5.26 0.78
C ALA A 55 -16.94 4.05 -0.07
N ALA A 56 -16.34 4.30 -1.24
CA ALA A 56 -15.79 3.24 -2.08
C ALA A 56 -14.66 2.46 -1.39
N LEU A 57 -13.74 3.15 -0.71
CA LEU A 57 -12.64 2.49 0.01
C LEU A 57 -13.16 1.56 1.12
N ARG A 58 -14.24 1.96 1.82
CA ARG A 58 -14.89 1.15 2.86
C ARG A 58 -15.64 -0.07 2.35
N SER A 59 -15.99 -0.12 1.06
CA SER A 59 -16.74 -1.25 0.50
C SER A 59 -15.87 -2.41 0.02
N PHE A 60 -14.55 -2.25 0.03
CA PHE A 60 -13.64 -3.32 -0.37
C PHE A 60 -13.39 -4.30 0.78
N ASP A 61 -13.44 -5.59 0.48
CA ASP A 61 -13.18 -6.67 1.44
C ASP A 61 -11.72 -6.64 1.92
N ARG A 62 -10.80 -6.19 1.05
CA ARG A 62 -9.38 -6.02 1.37
C ARG A 62 -8.88 -4.68 0.87
N LEU A 63 -8.50 -3.83 1.83
CA LEU A 63 -7.91 -2.52 1.58
C LEU A 63 -6.44 -2.51 2.03
N LEU A 64 -5.56 -2.14 1.11
CA LEU A 64 -4.13 -1.98 1.34
C LEU A 64 -3.73 -0.51 1.17
N THR A 65 -2.82 -0.02 2.01
CA THR A 65 -2.06 1.20 1.72
C THR A 65 -0.60 0.84 1.49
N VAL A 66 0.01 1.33 0.40
CA VAL A 66 1.44 1.12 0.12
C VAL A 66 2.15 2.47 0.11
N GLU A 67 3.23 2.58 0.87
CA GLU A 67 4.10 3.76 0.90
C GLU A 67 5.58 3.37 0.86
N TYR A 68 6.38 4.09 0.07
CA TYR A 68 7.85 3.96 0.09
C TYR A 68 8.44 4.85 1.20
N ASN A 69 7.93 4.69 2.42
CA ASN A 69 8.30 5.44 3.62
C ASN A 69 8.03 4.58 4.86
N GLY A 70 8.46 5.05 6.03
CA GLY A 70 8.23 4.37 7.30
C GLY A 70 6.74 4.17 7.61
N VAL A 71 6.37 2.95 8.02
CA VAL A 71 4.96 2.62 8.34
C VAL A 71 4.44 3.33 9.60
N GLN A 72 5.28 3.50 10.63
CA GLN A 72 4.88 4.10 11.90
C GLN A 72 4.71 5.62 11.75
N GLY A 73 3.50 6.10 12.06
CA GLY A 73 3.13 7.49 11.81
C GLY A 73 3.16 7.84 10.32
N GLY A 74 3.11 6.84 9.43
CA GLY A 74 3.22 7.00 7.98
C GLY A 74 1.95 7.50 7.32
N PHE A 75 1.99 7.59 5.98
CA PHE A 75 0.83 7.89 5.14
C PHE A 75 -0.34 6.94 5.44
N GLY A 76 -0.09 5.63 5.44
CA GLY A 76 -1.14 4.62 5.57
C GLY A 76 -1.84 4.69 6.92
N GLU A 77 -1.07 4.86 7.99
CA GLU A 77 -1.61 4.95 9.35
C GLU A 77 -2.45 6.22 9.55
N ARG A 78 -1.99 7.37 9.05
CA ARG A 78 -2.77 8.61 9.09
C ARG A 78 -4.06 8.49 8.29
N LEU A 79 -3.98 7.94 7.07
CA LEU A 79 -5.14 7.81 6.19
C LEU A 79 -6.23 6.94 6.84
N ARG A 80 -5.84 5.76 7.36
CA ARG A 80 -6.79 4.84 7.99
C ARG A 80 -7.39 5.43 9.27
N ALA A 81 -6.60 6.13 10.09
CA ALA A 81 -7.09 6.74 11.32
C ALA A 81 -8.06 7.89 11.02
N ARG A 82 -7.70 8.77 10.08
CA ARG A 82 -8.51 9.93 9.69
C ARG A 82 -9.88 9.53 9.13
N HIS A 83 -9.93 8.46 8.33
CA HIS A 83 -11.13 8.04 7.62
C HIS A 83 -11.78 6.78 8.18
N LEU A 84 -11.28 6.25 9.30
CA LEU A 84 -11.74 5.01 9.94
C LEU A 84 -11.82 3.85 8.92
N LEU A 85 -10.73 3.65 8.18
CA LEU A 85 -10.63 2.59 7.18
C LEU A 85 -10.01 1.34 7.80
N ASP A 86 -10.57 0.17 7.48
CA ASP A 86 -9.94 -1.11 7.82
C ASP A 86 -8.86 -1.46 6.79
N ALA A 87 -7.77 -0.68 6.81
CA ALA A 87 -6.68 -0.80 5.85
C ALA A 87 -5.45 -1.47 6.48
N THR A 88 -4.88 -2.43 5.76
CA THR A 88 -3.54 -2.96 6.05
C THR A 88 -2.49 -1.98 5.51
N VAL A 89 -1.51 -1.62 6.34
CA VAL A 89 -0.43 -0.70 5.95
C VAL A 89 0.82 -1.50 5.57
N HIS A 90 1.31 -1.27 4.35
CA HIS A 90 2.56 -1.80 3.86
C HIS A 90 3.52 -0.66 3.52
N GLY A 91 4.73 -0.76 4.05
CA GLY A 91 5.73 0.29 3.95
C GLY A 91 7.08 -0.19 4.46
N VAL A 92 8.03 0.74 4.54
CA VAL A 92 9.36 0.51 5.09
C VAL A 92 9.24 0.25 6.60
N ARG A 93 9.84 -0.84 7.08
CA ARG A 93 9.80 -1.28 8.50
C ARG A 93 11.10 -1.08 9.27
N GLY A 94 12.18 -0.70 8.58
CA GLY A 94 13.52 -0.55 9.14
C GLY A 94 14.33 0.45 8.35
N ASP A 95 15.57 0.72 8.78
CA ASP A 95 16.38 1.76 8.18
C ASP A 95 16.78 1.45 6.73
N ILE A 96 16.67 2.47 5.88
CA ILE A 96 17.00 2.44 4.45
C ILE A 96 18.44 2.91 4.19
N ALA A 97 19.11 3.52 5.17
CA ALA A 97 20.35 4.27 4.97
C ALA A 97 21.55 3.47 4.42
N THR A 98 21.53 2.13 4.43
CA THR A 98 22.70 1.30 4.12
C THR A 98 22.55 0.38 2.90
N LEU A 99 21.40 0.42 2.20
CA LEU A 99 21.11 -0.51 1.10
C LEU A 99 20.91 0.22 -0.23
N VAL A 100 21.35 -0.41 -1.32
CA VAL A 100 21.00 0.01 -2.69
C VAL A 100 19.51 -0.27 -2.97
N HIS A 101 18.89 0.55 -3.81
CA HIS A 101 17.43 0.60 -4.04
C HIS A 101 16.77 -0.77 -4.24
N ASP A 102 17.28 -1.62 -5.13
CA ASP A 102 16.68 -2.93 -5.39
C ASP A 102 16.71 -3.86 -4.16
N ARG A 103 17.76 -3.77 -3.34
CA ARG A 103 17.84 -4.51 -2.08
C ARG A 103 16.87 -3.95 -1.04
N GLN A 104 16.64 -2.63 -1.01
CA GLN A 104 15.61 -2.02 -0.15
C GLN A 104 14.22 -2.55 -0.52
N LEU A 105 13.90 -2.61 -1.82
CA LEU A 105 12.62 -3.12 -2.30
C LEU A 105 12.41 -4.58 -1.85
N ALA A 106 13.39 -5.46 -2.08
CA ALA A 106 13.28 -6.86 -1.67
C ALA A 106 13.14 -7.02 -0.14
N VAL A 107 13.95 -6.31 0.65
CA VAL A 107 13.91 -6.39 2.12
C VAL A 107 12.57 -5.95 2.69
N HIS A 108 11.89 -5.00 2.04
CA HIS A 108 10.60 -4.49 2.49
C HIS A 108 9.40 -5.16 1.80
N GLY A 109 9.62 -6.17 0.94
CA GLY A 109 8.54 -6.85 0.19
C GLY A 109 7.88 -5.94 -0.86
N MET A 110 8.64 -4.98 -1.39
CA MET A 110 8.24 -4.04 -2.43
C MET A 110 8.85 -4.36 -3.81
N ASP A 111 9.56 -5.48 -3.93
CA ASP A 111 9.93 -6.00 -5.24
C ASP A 111 8.65 -6.43 -6.03
N PRO A 112 8.73 -6.54 -7.36
CA PRO A 112 7.54 -6.80 -8.18
C PRO A 112 6.77 -8.07 -7.83
N ALA A 113 7.46 -9.15 -7.44
CA ALA A 113 6.81 -10.42 -7.13
C ALA A 113 6.06 -10.32 -5.80
N SER A 114 6.70 -9.77 -4.76
CA SER A 114 6.10 -9.53 -3.46
C SER A 114 4.90 -8.59 -3.53
N LEU A 115 4.99 -7.48 -4.29
CA LEU A 115 3.85 -6.57 -4.48
C LEU A 115 2.71 -7.24 -5.22
N ARG A 116 3.00 -8.05 -6.25
CA ARG A 116 1.95 -8.79 -6.97
C ARG A 116 1.22 -9.73 -6.01
N GLU A 117 1.96 -10.52 -5.22
CA GLU A 117 1.37 -11.41 -4.22
C GLU A 117 0.55 -10.65 -3.16
N LEU A 118 1.05 -9.50 -2.69
CA LEU A 118 0.36 -8.67 -1.71
C LEU A 118 -0.97 -8.11 -2.24
N LEU A 119 -0.99 -7.67 -3.51
CA LEU A 119 -2.17 -7.13 -4.19
C LEU A 119 -3.19 -8.22 -4.52
N THR A 120 -2.72 -9.36 -5.02
CA THR A 120 -3.57 -10.49 -5.40
C THR A 120 -3.84 -11.45 -4.24
N GLY A 121 -3.32 -11.14 -3.06
CA GLY A 121 -3.58 -11.86 -1.82
C GLY A 121 -3.19 -13.33 -1.86
N GLY A 122 -1.96 -13.62 -2.27
CA GLY A 122 -1.43 -14.99 -2.27
C GLY A 122 -1.74 -15.77 -0.98
N ASP A 123 -1.85 -17.09 -1.10
CA ASP A 123 -2.27 -18.07 -0.08
C ASP A 123 -1.36 -18.19 1.16
N ARG A 124 -0.79 -17.10 1.67
CA ARG A 124 -0.06 -17.10 2.94
C ARG A 124 -0.91 -16.52 4.06
N THR A 125 -1.85 -17.35 4.51
CA THR A 125 -2.24 -17.41 5.91
C THR A 125 -0.99 -17.79 6.73
N GLY A 126 -0.48 -16.88 7.56
CA GLY A 126 0.47 -17.23 8.64
C GLY A 126 1.89 -16.63 8.55
N GLU A 127 2.22 -15.88 9.61
CA GLU A 127 3.56 -15.51 10.10
C GLU A 127 4.55 -14.86 9.12
N VAL A 128 4.66 -13.54 9.22
CA VAL A 128 5.97 -12.89 9.08
C VAL A 128 6.64 -13.00 10.43
N ALA A 129 7.54 -13.97 10.57
CA ALA A 129 8.40 -14.13 11.73
C ALA A 129 9.02 -12.78 12.10
N ALA A 130 8.79 -12.35 13.33
CA ALA A 130 9.59 -11.32 13.94
C ALA A 130 11.05 -11.78 13.90
N CYS A 131 11.92 -11.08 13.17
CA CYS A 131 13.34 -11.20 13.36
C CYS A 131 13.66 -10.72 14.78
N ALA A 132 13.61 -11.65 15.74
CA ALA A 132 14.22 -11.49 17.04
C ALA A 132 15.72 -11.24 16.83
N GLY A 133 16.24 -10.25 17.57
CA GLY A 133 17.53 -9.64 17.31
C GLY A 133 18.72 -10.59 17.41
N ALA A 134 19.67 -10.38 16.50
CA ALA A 134 21.06 -10.73 16.73
C ALA A 134 21.74 -9.48 17.30
N ARG A 135 21.81 -9.39 18.64
CA ARG A 135 22.91 -8.66 19.29
C ARG A 135 24.10 -9.61 19.33
N ALA A 136 25.20 -9.19 18.72
CA ALA A 136 26.54 -9.65 19.06
C ALA A 136 27.19 -8.59 19.96
#